data_AF-G3V5A2-F1
#
_entry.id   AF-G3V5A2-F1
#
_cell.length_a   1.000
_cell.length_b   1.000
_cell.length_c   1.000
_cell.angle_alpha   90.00
_cell.angle_beta   90.00
_cell.angle_gamma   90.00
#
_symmetry.space_group_name_H-M   'P 1'
#
loop_
_entity.id
_entity.type
_entity.pdbx_description
1 polymer ?
#
loop_
_entity_poly.entity_id
_entity_poly.type
_entity_poly.pdbx_seq_one_letter_code
_entity_poly.pdbx_strand_id
1 'polypeptide(L)'
;MTDTRRRVKVYTLNEDRQWDDRGTGHVSSGYVERLKGMSLLVRAESDGSLLLESKINPNTAYQKQQEDEKFLTDLFAQLTDEATDEEKRQELVNFLKEFCAFSQTLQPQNRDAFFKTLSNMGILPALEVILGMDDTQVRSAATDIFSYLVEYNPSMVREFVMQEAQQNDDVSKKLTEQKITSKDILLINL
;
A
#
# COMPACT_ATOMS: atom_id res chain seq x y z
N MET A 1 -20.98 -27.42 2.39
CA MET A 1 -20.00 -26.40 1.97
C MET A 1 -19.12 -26.08 3.17
N THR A 2 -17.83 -26.37 3.10
CA THR A 2 -16.85 -26.02 4.12
C THR A 2 -16.66 -24.50 4.12
N ASP A 3 -16.87 -23.84 5.27
CA ASP A 3 -16.75 -22.40 5.41
C ASP A 3 -15.28 -21.97 5.36
N THR A 4 -14.83 -21.53 4.19
CA THR A 4 -13.44 -21.11 3.95
C THR A 4 -13.11 -19.74 4.52
N ARG A 5 -14.10 -18.95 4.96
CA ARG A 5 -13.85 -17.56 5.41
C ARG A 5 -12.99 -17.47 6.66
N ARG A 6 -12.89 -18.54 7.44
CA ARG A 6 -12.14 -18.60 8.71
C ARG A 6 -11.00 -19.61 8.69
N ARG A 7 -10.69 -20.19 7.53
CA ARG A 7 -9.61 -21.17 7.41
C ARG A 7 -8.26 -20.46 7.45
N VAL A 8 -7.37 -20.88 8.34
CA VAL A 8 -6.04 -20.29 8.56
C VAL A 8 -4.98 -21.36 8.70
N LYS A 9 -3.74 -21.01 8.37
CA LYS A 9 -2.56 -21.81 8.70
C LYS A 9 -1.83 -21.15 9.86
N VAL A 10 -1.44 -21.93 10.87
CA VAL A 10 -0.82 -21.42 12.09
C VAL A 10 0.68 -21.66 12.02
N TYR A 11 1.48 -20.63 12.28
CA TYR A 11 2.93 -20.73 12.39
C TYR A 11 3.40 -20.25 13.76
N THR A 12 4.46 -20.86 14.27
CA THR A 12 5.14 -20.40 15.49
C THR A 12 6.61 -20.16 15.22
N LEU A 13 7.15 -19.04 15.69
CA LEU A 13 8.57 -18.73 15.59
C LEU A 13 9.33 -19.58 16.62
N ASN A 14 10.29 -20.38 16.16
CA ASN A 14 11.12 -21.24 17.00
C ASN A 14 12.37 -20.51 17.54
N GLU A 15 13.19 -21.22 18.32
CA GLU A 15 14.41 -20.67 18.95
C GLU A 15 15.44 -20.19 17.91
N ASP A 16 15.49 -20.84 16.75
CA ASP A 16 16.35 -20.49 15.62
C ASP A 16 15.81 -19.32 14.77
N ARG A 17 14.72 -18.67 15.23
CA ARG A 17 14.00 -17.60 14.51
C ARG A 17 13.44 -18.05 13.15
N GLN A 18 13.10 -19.33 13.02
CA GLN A 18 12.40 -19.88 11.85
C GLN A 18 10.93 -20.12 12.17
N TRP A 19 10.09 -20.05 11.13
CA TRP A 19 8.64 -20.27 11.27
C TRP A 19 8.30 -21.75 11.10
N ASP A 20 7.84 -22.39 12.17
CA ASP A 20 7.36 -23.78 12.17
C ASP A 20 5.87 -23.82 11.84
N ASP A 21 5.48 -24.61 10.84
CA ASP A 21 4.07 -24.87 10.49
C ASP A 21 3.41 -25.78 11.54
N ARG A 22 2.40 -25.24 12.23
CA ARG A 22 1.61 -25.97 13.24
C ARG A 22 0.39 -26.67 12.66
N GLY A 23 0.05 -26.42 11.40
CA GLY A 23 -1.08 -27.01 10.71
C GLY A 23 -2.15 -26.01 10.28
N THR A 24 -3.17 -26.54 9.60
CA THR A 24 -4.30 -25.77 9.07
C THR A 24 -5.56 -26.01 9.91
N GLY A 25 -6.30 -24.94 10.18
CA GLY A 25 -7.45 -24.95 11.06
C GLY A 25 -8.44 -23.82 10.80
N HIS A 26 -9.47 -23.73 11.64
CA HIS A 26 -10.45 -22.66 11.59
C HIS A 26 -10.29 -21.73 12.80
N VAL A 27 -10.16 -20.42 12.54
CA VAL A 27 -9.99 -19.39 13.58
C VAL A 27 -11.32 -18.91 14.14
N SER A 28 -11.35 -18.66 15.43
CA SER A 28 -12.46 -18.04 16.16
C SER A 28 -11.93 -17.18 17.30
N SER A 29 -12.76 -16.26 17.80
CA SER A 29 -12.47 -15.46 18.99
C SER A 29 -13.47 -15.77 20.09
N GLY A 30 -13.00 -15.90 21.33
CA GLY A 30 -13.86 -16.16 22.48
C GLY A 30 -13.22 -15.75 23.81
N TYR A 31 -14.04 -15.50 24.83
CA TYR A 31 -13.55 -15.26 26.17
C TYR A 31 -13.09 -16.59 26.79
N VAL A 32 -11.84 -16.64 27.24
CA VAL A 32 -11.26 -17.83 27.87
C VAL A 32 -11.03 -17.55 29.34
N GLU A 33 -11.77 -18.25 30.19
CA GLU A 33 -11.80 -18.04 31.64
C GLU A 33 -10.40 -18.15 32.28
N ARG A 34 -9.65 -19.21 31.92
CA ARG A 34 -8.29 -19.45 32.44
C ARG A 34 -7.28 -18.36 32.06
N LEU A 35 -7.51 -17.68 30.94
CA LEU A 35 -6.68 -16.56 30.48
C LEU A 35 -7.24 -15.21 30.93
N LYS A 36 -8.45 -15.17 31.50
CA LYS A 36 -9.17 -13.97 31.92
C LYS A 36 -9.19 -12.91 30.81
N GLY A 37 -9.64 -13.30 29.62
CA GLY A 37 -9.71 -12.36 28.50
C GLY A 37 -10.16 -12.95 27.17
N MET A 38 -10.44 -12.04 26.23
CA MET A 38 -10.70 -12.39 24.84
C MET A 38 -9.46 -13.03 24.23
N SER A 39 -9.64 -14.15 23.52
CA SER A 39 -8.55 -14.95 22.99
C SER A 39 -8.84 -15.39 21.56
N LEU A 40 -7.79 -15.56 20.77
CA LEU A 40 -7.82 -16.23 19.47
C LEU A 40 -7.67 -17.74 19.68
N LEU A 41 -8.54 -18.50 19.04
CA LEU A 41 -8.62 -19.96 19.11
C LEU A 41 -8.57 -20.51 17.68
N VAL A 42 -7.65 -21.43 17.40
CA VAL A 42 -7.60 -22.14 16.11
C VAL A 42 -7.78 -23.63 16.33
N ARG A 43 -8.79 -24.22 15.70
CA ARG A 43 -9.05 -25.67 15.74
C ARG A 43 -8.61 -26.35 14.46
N ALA A 44 -7.85 -27.44 14.58
CA ALA A 44 -7.32 -28.20 13.45
C ALA A 44 -8.42 -28.76 12.56
N GLU A 45 -8.20 -28.79 11.25
CA GLU A 45 -9.11 -29.45 10.30
C GLU A 45 -9.05 -30.98 10.40
N SER A 46 -7.92 -31.53 10.84
CA SER A 46 -7.66 -32.97 10.89
C SER A 46 -8.50 -33.70 11.93
N ASP A 47 -8.58 -33.15 13.15
CA ASP A 47 -9.15 -33.84 14.31
C ASP A 47 -9.90 -32.89 15.28
N GLY A 48 -9.98 -31.59 14.97
CA GLY A 48 -10.62 -30.58 15.83
C GLY A 48 -9.83 -30.19 17.07
N SER A 49 -8.59 -30.69 17.23
CA SER A 49 -7.69 -30.31 18.32
C SER A 49 -7.35 -28.83 18.28
N LEU A 50 -6.92 -28.27 19.42
CA LEU A 50 -6.60 -26.85 19.53
C LEU A 50 -5.16 -26.61 19.08
N LEU A 51 -4.97 -25.98 17.92
CA LEU A 51 -3.65 -25.62 17.38
C LEU A 51 -3.07 -24.38 18.06
N LEU A 52 -3.93 -23.42 18.37
CA LEU A 52 -3.56 -22.15 18.99
C LEU A 52 -4.61 -21.71 20.01
N GLU A 53 -4.14 -21.27 21.18
CA GLU A 53 -4.91 -20.48 22.12
C GLU A 53 -4.06 -19.30 22.60
N SER A 54 -4.42 -18.09 22.20
CA SER A 54 -3.66 -16.90 22.54
C SER A 54 -4.57 -15.79 23.04
N LYS A 55 -4.33 -15.30 24.24
CA LYS A 55 -4.97 -14.09 24.76
C LYS A 55 -4.67 -12.91 23.85
N ILE A 56 -5.68 -12.10 23.55
CA ILE A 56 -5.51 -10.83 22.87
C ILE A 56 -5.17 -9.79 23.93
N ASN A 57 -3.95 -9.26 23.89
CA ASN A 57 -3.51 -8.22 24.82
C ASN A 57 -3.53 -6.86 24.12
N PRO A 58 -4.09 -5.80 24.75
CA PRO A 58 -4.17 -4.48 24.14
C PRO A 58 -2.78 -3.84 23.91
N ASN A 59 -1.78 -4.27 24.68
CA ASN A 59 -0.41 -3.77 24.59
C ASN A 59 0.46 -4.56 23.59
N THR A 60 -0.07 -5.64 23.01
CA THR A 60 0.66 -6.42 22.00
C THR A 60 0.42 -5.77 20.64
N ALA A 61 1.50 -5.35 19.98
CA ALA A 61 1.45 -4.86 18.60
C ALA A 61 1.26 -6.04 17.65
N TYR A 62 0.01 -6.30 17.23
CA TYR A 62 -0.29 -7.26 16.17
C TYR A 62 -0.02 -6.61 14.82
N GLN A 63 0.87 -7.21 14.03
CA GLN A 63 1.19 -6.75 12.69
C GLN A 63 0.59 -7.70 11.66
N LYS A 64 -0.08 -7.13 10.66
CA LYS A 64 -0.44 -7.84 9.44
C LYS A 64 0.79 -7.77 8.53
N GLN A 65 1.41 -8.92 8.22
CA GLN A 65 2.41 -8.97 7.16
C GLN A 65 1.71 -8.69 5.83
N GLN A 66 1.90 -7.48 5.30
CA GLN A 66 1.46 -7.05 3.98
C GLN A 66 2.67 -7.11 3.04
N GLU A 67 3.20 -8.32 2.81
CA GLU A 67 4.39 -8.49 1.96
C GLU A 67 4.17 -7.94 0.54
N ASP A 68 2.94 -8.04 0.03
CA ASP A 68 2.56 -7.49 -1.28
C ASP A 68 2.56 -5.96 -1.31
N GLU A 69 2.10 -5.28 -0.24
CA GLU A 69 2.11 -3.81 -0.17
C GLU A 69 3.54 -3.30 -0.04
N LYS A 70 4.36 -3.98 0.78
CA LYS A 70 5.78 -3.66 0.91
C LYS A 70 6.52 -3.80 -0.42
N PHE A 71 6.28 -4.88 -1.16
CA PHE A 71 6.89 -5.09 -2.47
C PHE A 71 6.57 -3.95 -3.45
N LEU A 72 5.29 -3.54 -3.55
CA LEU A 72 4.91 -2.47 -4.47
C LEU A 72 5.44 -1.10 -4.04
N THR A 73 5.49 -0.80 -2.74
CA THR A 73 6.14 0.42 -2.25
C THR A 73 7.64 0.43 -2.56
N ASP A 74 8.34 -0.68 -2.32
CA ASP A 74 9.77 -0.81 -2.62
C ASP A 74 10.04 -0.77 -4.14
N LEU A 75 9.10 -1.27 -4.97
CA LEU A 75 9.15 -1.17 -6.43
C LEU A 75 9.03 0.28 -6.90
N PHE A 76 8.07 1.04 -6.37
CA PHE A 76 7.91 2.45 -6.74
C PHE A 76 9.11 3.29 -6.31
N ALA A 77 9.64 3.06 -5.12
CA ALA A 77 10.85 3.73 -4.66
C ALA A 77 12.03 3.50 -5.61
N GLN A 78 12.26 2.24 -6.02
CA GLN A 78 13.33 1.91 -6.97
C GLN A 78 13.09 2.51 -8.37
N LEU A 79 11.85 2.56 -8.84
CA LEU A 79 11.55 3.19 -10.14
C LEU A 79 11.96 4.67 -10.17
N THR A 80 11.77 5.38 -9.05
CA THR A 80 12.06 6.81 -8.94
C THR A 80 13.45 7.14 -8.43
N ASP A 81 14.20 6.17 -7.90
CA ASP A 81 15.54 6.38 -7.37
C ASP A 81 16.55 6.62 -8.51
N GLU A 82 17.31 7.70 -8.45
CA GLU A 82 18.36 8.04 -9.41
C GLU A 82 19.49 7.00 -9.43
N ALA A 83 19.70 6.29 -8.32
CA ALA A 83 20.72 5.25 -8.20
C ALA A 83 20.34 3.93 -8.88
N THR A 84 19.08 3.75 -9.27
CA THR A 84 18.63 2.53 -9.97
C THR A 84 19.21 2.48 -11.37
N ASP A 85 19.77 1.34 -11.74
CA ASP A 85 20.32 1.13 -13.07
C ASP A 85 19.23 1.09 -14.16
N GLU A 86 19.60 1.45 -15.38
CA GLU A 86 18.65 1.62 -16.50
C GLU A 86 17.95 0.31 -16.87
N GLU A 87 18.70 -0.79 -16.94
CA GLU A 87 18.17 -2.14 -17.23
C GLU A 87 17.16 -2.55 -16.16
N LYS A 88 17.49 -2.37 -14.88
CA LYS A 88 16.59 -2.68 -13.77
C LYS A 88 15.35 -1.80 -13.75
N ARG A 89 15.49 -0.50 -13.99
CA ARG A 89 14.35 0.42 -14.07
C ARG A 89 13.40 0.00 -15.19
N GLN A 90 13.96 -0.44 -16.32
CA GLN A 90 13.19 -0.95 -17.44
C GLN A 90 12.46 -2.27 -17.11
N GLU A 91 13.11 -3.22 -16.41
CA GLU A 91 12.44 -4.41 -15.89
C GLU A 91 11.26 -4.06 -14.97
N LEU A 92 11.48 -3.14 -14.02
CA LEU A 92 10.48 -2.77 -13.02
C LEU A 92 9.26 -2.09 -13.67
N VAL A 93 9.47 -1.20 -14.64
CA VAL A 93 8.35 -0.52 -15.32
C VAL A 93 7.59 -1.47 -16.24
N ASN A 94 8.29 -2.42 -16.89
CA ASN A 94 7.64 -3.45 -17.70
C ASN A 94 6.83 -4.40 -16.83
N PHE A 95 7.35 -4.83 -15.68
CA PHE A 95 6.59 -5.58 -14.71
C PHE A 95 5.34 -4.83 -14.27
N LEU A 96 5.46 -3.54 -13.92
CA LEU A 96 4.31 -2.73 -13.50
C LEU A 96 3.27 -2.59 -14.63
N LYS A 97 3.72 -2.44 -15.87
CA LYS A 97 2.85 -2.43 -17.05
C LYS A 97 2.10 -3.75 -17.21
N GLU A 98 2.78 -4.89 -17.11
CA GLU A 98 2.14 -6.21 -17.18
C GLU A 98 1.17 -6.42 -16.01
N PHE A 99 1.53 -5.97 -14.81
CA PHE A 99 0.69 -6.04 -13.62
C PHE A 99 -0.60 -5.22 -13.78
N CYS A 100 -0.51 -4.00 -14.34
CA CYS A 100 -1.68 -3.21 -14.71
C CYS A 100 -2.48 -3.84 -15.85
N ALA A 101 -1.84 -4.43 -16.86
CA ALA A 101 -2.53 -5.12 -17.95
C ALA A 101 -3.30 -6.35 -17.46
N PHE A 102 -2.73 -7.11 -16.52
CA PHE A 102 -3.37 -8.26 -15.88
C PHE A 102 -4.67 -7.87 -15.18
N SER A 103 -4.74 -6.65 -14.61
CA SER A 103 -5.95 -6.14 -13.95
C SER A 103 -7.17 -6.08 -14.88
N GLN A 104 -6.98 -6.05 -16.20
CA GLN A 104 -8.06 -6.09 -17.19
C GLN A 104 -8.83 -7.41 -17.17
N THR A 105 -8.21 -8.49 -16.70
CA THR A 105 -8.87 -9.80 -16.55
C THR A 105 -9.74 -9.89 -15.30
N LEU A 106 -9.62 -8.93 -14.39
CA LEU A 106 -10.37 -8.89 -13.15
C LEU A 106 -11.81 -8.41 -13.39
N GLN A 107 -12.72 -8.87 -12.54
CA GLN A 107 -14.08 -8.31 -12.50
C GLN A 107 -14.03 -6.80 -12.18
N PRO A 108 -14.99 -5.98 -12.68
CA PRO A 108 -14.95 -4.52 -12.52
C PRO A 108 -14.75 -4.06 -11.07
N GLN A 109 -15.48 -4.67 -10.13
CA GLN A 109 -15.36 -4.40 -8.69
C GLN A 109 -13.97 -4.68 -8.10
N ASN A 110 -13.30 -5.74 -8.56
CA ASN A 110 -11.93 -6.07 -8.11
C ASN A 110 -10.90 -5.17 -8.79
N ARG A 111 -11.13 -4.78 -10.04
CA ARG A 111 -10.28 -3.85 -10.78
C ARG A 111 -10.30 -2.44 -10.15
N ASP A 112 -11.48 -1.96 -9.76
CA ASP A 112 -11.61 -0.67 -9.07
C ASP A 112 -10.87 -0.68 -7.73
N ALA A 113 -11.01 -1.76 -6.96
CA ALA A 113 -10.28 -1.95 -5.71
C ALA A 113 -8.76 -2.00 -5.94
N PHE A 114 -8.32 -2.72 -6.97
CA PHE A 114 -6.90 -2.84 -7.34
C PHE A 114 -6.27 -1.48 -7.65
N PHE A 115 -6.88 -0.67 -8.52
CA PHE A 115 -6.33 0.65 -8.86
C PHE A 115 -6.38 1.62 -7.68
N LYS A 116 -7.42 1.55 -6.83
CA LYS A 116 -7.46 2.32 -5.57
C LYS A 116 -6.28 1.99 -4.67
N THR A 117 -5.96 0.70 -4.51
CA THR A 117 -4.80 0.29 -3.73
C THR A 117 -3.49 0.77 -4.36
N LEU A 118 -3.29 0.60 -5.68
CA LEU A 118 -2.11 1.12 -6.39
C LEU A 118 -1.91 2.63 -6.18
N SER A 119 -2.99 3.41 -6.25
CA SER A 119 -2.96 4.85 -5.99
C SER A 119 -2.54 5.17 -4.57
N ASN A 120 -3.12 4.49 -3.59
CA ASN A 120 -2.79 4.71 -2.17
C ASN A 120 -1.33 4.37 -1.85
N MET A 121 -0.71 3.48 -2.64
CA MET A 121 0.70 3.11 -2.52
C MET A 121 1.65 4.06 -3.26
N GLY A 122 1.14 5.06 -3.99
CA GLY A 122 1.97 6.11 -4.60
C GLY A 122 2.33 5.90 -6.07
N ILE A 123 1.53 5.14 -6.84
CA ILE A 123 1.79 4.97 -8.28
C ILE A 123 1.79 6.29 -9.06
N LEU A 124 0.91 7.25 -8.71
CA LEU A 124 0.79 8.52 -9.44
C LEU A 124 2.04 9.41 -9.33
N PRO A 125 2.57 9.69 -8.12
CA PRO A 125 3.87 10.34 -7.98
C PRO A 125 5.01 9.60 -8.71
N ALA A 126 5.01 8.26 -8.67
CA ALA A 126 6.04 7.48 -9.36
C ALA A 126 5.96 7.65 -10.88
N LEU A 127 4.75 7.67 -11.46
CA LEU A 127 4.52 7.90 -12.89
C LEU A 127 4.97 9.29 -13.33
N GLU A 128 4.74 10.32 -12.51
CA GLU A 128 5.18 11.69 -12.80
C GLU A 128 6.70 11.76 -12.98
N VAL A 129 7.46 11.17 -12.05
CA VAL A 129 8.93 11.15 -12.10
C VAL A 129 9.42 10.41 -13.34
N ILE A 130 8.92 9.19 -13.61
CA ILE A 130 9.39 8.39 -14.74
C ILE A 130 8.96 8.95 -16.10
N LEU A 131 7.85 9.70 -16.16
CA LEU A 131 7.44 10.43 -17.37
C LEU A 131 8.40 11.58 -17.71
N GLY A 132 9.10 12.11 -16.71
CA GLY A 132 10.13 13.15 -16.84
C GLY A 132 11.53 12.66 -17.19
N MET A 133 11.76 11.35 -17.26
CA MET A 133 13.08 10.76 -17.57
C MET A 133 13.40 10.78 -19.08
N ASP A 134 14.69 10.77 -19.44
CA ASP A 134 15.09 10.76 -20.86
C ASP A 134 14.89 9.41 -21.57
N ASP A 135 14.73 8.31 -20.80
CA ASP A 135 14.50 6.97 -21.35
C ASP A 135 13.12 6.88 -22.03
N THR A 136 13.14 6.67 -23.35
CA THR A 136 11.94 6.60 -24.18
C THR A 136 11.09 5.35 -23.91
N GLN A 137 11.72 4.22 -23.59
CA GLN A 137 11.03 2.96 -23.33
C GLN A 137 10.32 3.00 -21.97
N VAL A 138 10.99 3.53 -20.94
CA VAL A 138 10.39 3.77 -19.63
C VAL A 138 9.21 4.74 -19.74
N ARG A 139 9.38 5.85 -20.47
CA ARG A 139 8.29 6.82 -20.72
C ARG A 139 7.11 6.21 -21.48
N SER A 140 7.37 5.37 -22.46
CA SER A 140 6.31 4.68 -23.21
C SER A 140 5.51 3.75 -22.30
N ALA A 141 6.18 2.95 -21.48
CA ALA A 141 5.52 2.05 -20.53
C ALA A 141 4.73 2.84 -19.47
N ALA A 142 5.28 3.94 -18.96
CA ALA A 142 4.59 4.84 -18.03
C ALA A 142 3.30 5.43 -18.63
N THR A 143 3.35 5.81 -19.91
CA THR A 143 2.18 6.35 -20.65
C THR A 143 1.08 5.29 -20.79
N ASP A 144 1.44 4.03 -21.06
CA ASP A 144 0.49 2.93 -21.12
C ASP A 144 -0.18 2.71 -19.75
N ILE A 145 0.61 2.68 -18.67
CA ILE A 145 0.10 2.54 -17.30
C ILE A 145 -0.84 3.68 -16.93
N PHE A 146 -0.43 4.92 -17.23
CA PHE A 146 -1.26 6.10 -17.00
C PHE A 146 -2.59 6.03 -17.77
N SER A 147 -2.56 5.52 -19.00
CA SER A 147 -3.76 5.33 -19.82
C SER A 147 -4.74 4.36 -19.16
N TYR A 148 -4.24 3.25 -18.58
CA TYR A 148 -5.08 2.34 -17.78
C TYR A 148 -5.68 3.01 -16.55
N LEU A 149 -4.92 3.84 -15.84
CA LEU A 149 -5.43 4.57 -14.67
C LEU A 149 -6.56 5.54 -15.06
N VAL A 150 -6.40 6.28 -16.16
CA VAL A 150 -7.44 7.20 -16.65
C VAL A 150 -8.67 6.44 -17.13
N GLU A 151 -8.48 5.33 -17.84
CA GLU A 151 -9.59 4.51 -18.37
C GLU A 151 -10.44 3.90 -17.24
N TYR A 152 -9.78 3.35 -16.21
CA TYR A 152 -10.48 2.59 -15.15
C TYR A 152 -10.79 3.41 -13.90
N ASN A 153 -10.07 4.50 -13.64
CA ASN A 153 -10.32 5.35 -12.47
C ASN A 153 -10.03 6.85 -12.75
N PRO A 154 -10.83 7.51 -13.60
CA PRO A 154 -10.60 8.91 -13.97
C PRO A 154 -10.74 9.87 -12.79
N SER A 155 -11.57 9.54 -11.80
CA SER A 155 -11.78 10.35 -10.60
C SER A 155 -10.51 10.49 -9.76
N MET A 156 -9.77 9.40 -9.61
CA MET A 156 -8.51 9.36 -8.87
C MET A 156 -7.44 10.24 -9.53
N VAL A 157 -7.28 10.13 -10.86
CA VAL A 157 -6.31 10.96 -11.60
C VAL A 157 -6.68 12.44 -11.49
N ARG A 158 -7.98 12.76 -11.61
CA ARG A 158 -8.47 14.13 -11.43
C ARG A 158 -8.18 14.68 -10.04
N GLU A 159 -8.41 13.87 -9.01
CA GLU A 159 -8.17 14.27 -7.62
C GLU A 159 -6.70 14.56 -7.36
N PHE A 160 -5.79 13.72 -7.87
CA PHE A 160 -4.34 13.96 -7.80
C PHE A 160 -3.94 15.29 -8.45
N VAL A 161 -4.37 15.53 -9.69
CA VAL A 161 -4.09 16.78 -10.42
C VAL A 161 -4.67 18.01 -9.70
N MET A 162 -5.86 17.88 -9.08
CA MET A 162 -6.47 18.97 -8.31
C MET A 162 -5.71 19.25 -7.01
N GLN A 163 -5.19 18.22 -6.33
CA GLN A 163 -4.40 18.38 -5.10
C GLN A 163 -3.05 19.07 -5.40
N GLU A 164 -2.40 18.73 -6.51
CA GLU A 164 -1.17 19.38 -6.98
C GLU A 164 -1.36 20.88 -7.28
N ALA A 165 -2.44 21.22 -7.98
CA ALA A 165 -2.76 22.62 -8.30
C ALA A 165 -2.98 23.48 -7.03
N GLN A 166 -3.61 22.89 -6.01
CA GLN A 166 -3.87 23.57 -4.75
C GLN A 166 -2.59 23.80 -3.92
N GLN A 167 -1.62 22.88 -3.97
CA GLN A 167 -0.32 23.03 -3.30
C GLN A 167 0.59 24.04 -4.01
N ASN A 168 0.61 24.05 -5.34
CA ASN A 168 1.40 25.01 -6.12
C ASN A 168 0.89 26.45 -6.00
N ASP A 169 -0.43 26.65 -5.84
CA ASP A 169 -1.01 27.97 -5.54
C ASP A 169 -0.67 28.48 -4.12
N ASP A 170 -0.55 27.59 -3.13
CA ASP A 170 -0.22 27.96 -1.75
C ASP A 170 1.27 28.32 -1.56
N VAL A 171 2.17 27.64 -2.30
CA VAL A 171 3.60 27.99 -2.35
C VAL A 171 3.81 29.32 -3.09
N SER A 172 3.09 29.54 -4.19
CA SER A 172 3.12 30.80 -4.94
C SER A 172 2.62 31.99 -4.09
N LYS A 173 1.57 31.77 -3.28
CA LYS A 173 1.07 32.77 -2.31
C LYS A 173 2.05 33.04 -1.17
N LYS A 174 2.68 32.00 -0.60
CA LYS A 174 3.68 32.14 0.48
C LYS A 174 4.95 32.88 0.03
N LEU A 175 5.40 32.69 -1.22
CA LEU A 175 6.56 33.44 -1.75
C LEU A 175 6.25 34.92 -2.00
N THR A 176 5.00 35.29 -2.33
CA THR A 176 4.59 36.69 -2.45
C THR A 176 4.44 37.40 -1.10
N GLU A 177 4.13 36.68 -0.03
CA GLU A 177 3.96 37.27 1.31
C GLU A 177 5.29 37.49 2.07
N GLN A 178 6.38 36.81 1.71
CA GLN A 178 7.69 36.97 2.36
C GLN A 178 8.55 38.14 1.84
N LYS A 179 8.10 38.92 0.85
CA LYS A 179 8.93 39.99 0.24
C LYS A 179 8.63 41.42 0.70
N ILE A 180 7.81 41.61 1.75
CA ILE A 180 7.57 42.93 2.35
C ILE A 180 7.73 42.86 3.87
N THR A 181 8.97 42.87 4.34
CA THR A 181 9.27 43.32 5.71
C THR A 181 10.49 44.24 5.66
N SER A 182 10.29 45.43 5.10
CA SER A 182 11.12 46.58 5.42
C SER A 182 10.34 47.48 6.36
N LYS A 183 10.70 47.36 7.64
CA LYS A 183 10.74 48.41 8.67
C LYS A 183 9.48 49.24 8.94
N ASP A 184 9.15 49.26 10.23
CA ASP A 184 8.38 50.27 10.95
C ASP A 184 6.86 50.25 10.71
N ILE A 185 6.12 49.69 11.67
CA ILE A 185 5.12 50.39 12.52
C ILE A 185 4.26 49.37 13.27
N LEU A 186 4.25 49.51 14.60
CA LEU A 186 3.28 48.92 15.54
C LEU A 186 1.93 49.63 15.43
N LEU A 187 0.81 48.92 15.44
CA LEU A 187 -0.45 49.44 16.00
C LEU A 187 -1.20 48.37 16.80
N ILE A 188 -1.68 48.82 17.95
CA ILE A 188 -2.15 48.09 19.14
C ILE A 188 -3.64 47.75 19.03
N ASN A 189 -4.05 46.65 19.67
CA ASN A 189 -5.43 46.19 19.81
C ASN A 189 -6.41 47.26 20.31
N LEU A 190 -7.62 47.22 19.75
CA LEU A 190 -8.86 47.19 20.52
C LEU A 190 -9.62 45.91 20.13
#